data_AF-A0A7W7RDN6-F1
#
_entry.id   AF-A0A7W7RDN6-F1
#
_cell.length_a   1.000
_cell.length_b   1.000
_cell.length_c   1.000
_cell.angle_alpha   90.00
_cell.angle_beta   90.00
_cell.angle_gamma   90.00
#
_symmetry.space_group_name_H-M   'P 1'
#
loop_
_entity.id
_entity.type
_entity.pdbx_description
1 polymer ?
#
loop_
_entity_poly.entity_id
_entity_poly.type
_entity_poly.pdbx_seq_one_letter_code
_entity_poly.pdbx_strand_id
1 'polypeptide(L)'
;MPNSSTSRPWRTAFLCAVLLAPTAACGGQGDEPDGPPAMESVDTDRPTYDPSPEPDSMGETAIIGQTQQATVNGLRIGVVSTRDGEADVSIGSGPGIDEDNPEKVSGEADDSVTLDNGYTITFEEIENSDPDAGGDDEAGGTGSVRLTVTPPEE
;
A
#
# COMPACT_ATOMS: atom_id res chain seq x y z
N MET A 1 48.24 1.67 -23.02
CA MET A 1 48.45 3.13 -23.02
C MET A 1 47.42 3.74 -22.09
N PRO A 2 47.84 4.44 -21.03
CA PRO A 2 46.98 5.07 -20.04
C PRO A 2 46.51 6.45 -20.55
N ASN A 3 45.35 6.93 -20.11
CA ASN A 3 45.10 8.37 -20.04
C ASN A 3 44.37 8.72 -18.73
N SER A 4 45.09 9.54 -17.98
CA SER A 4 44.85 10.27 -16.73
C SER A 4 43.45 10.91 -16.63
N SER A 5 42.75 10.82 -15.49
CA SER A 5 42.88 11.63 -14.26
C SER A 5 42.79 13.15 -14.49
N THR A 6 41.77 13.82 -13.94
CA THR A 6 41.86 15.12 -13.23
C THR A 6 40.59 15.38 -12.39
N SER A 7 40.82 15.96 -11.22
CA SER A 7 39.99 16.09 -10.02
C SER A 7 39.37 17.49 -9.81
N ARG A 8 38.16 17.53 -9.19
CA ARG A 8 37.67 18.50 -8.16
C ARG A 8 37.59 20.01 -8.55
N PRO A 9 37.17 20.93 -7.65
CA PRO A 9 35.91 21.09 -6.87
C PRO A 9 35.37 22.55 -6.95
N TRP A 10 34.13 22.87 -6.51
CA TRP A 10 33.90 24.09 -5.70
C TRP A 10 32.51 24.18 -5.06
N ARG A 11 32.54 24.48 -3.76
CA ARG A 11 31.52 25.04 -2.86
C ARG A 11 30.91 26.37 -3.38
N THR A 12 29.72 26.76 -2.92
CA THR A 12 29.51 27.77 -1.84
C THR A 12 28.08 28.32 -1.88
N ALA A 13 27.50 28.41 -0.68
CA ALA A 13 26.19 28.92 -0.29
C ALA A 13 25.97 30.41 -0.55
N PHE A 14 24.69 30.85 -0.46
CA PHE A 14 24.14 32.15 -0.01
C PHE A 14 22.65 32.15 -0.45
N LEU A 15 21.62 32.70 0.18
CA LEU A 15 21.49 33.82 1.13
C LEU A 15 20.04 33.78 1.70
N CYS A 16 19.86 34.07 2.99
CA CYS A 16 18.54 34.30 3.62
C CYS A 16 17.87 35.59 3.11
N ALA A 17 16.54 35.61 2.98
CA ALA A 17 15.77 36.86 3.01
C ALA A 17 14.36 36.64 3.58
N VAL A 18 14.17 37.04 4.84
CA VAL A 18 12.88 37.30 5.49
C VAL A 18 12.52 38.74 5.24
N LEU A 19 11.28 39.06 4.82
CA LEU A 19 10.66 40.38 5.03
C LEU A 19 9.12 40.28 5.08
N LEU A 20 8.58 40.89 6.15
CA LEU A 20 7.20 41.19 6.58
C LEU A 20 6.36 41.96 5.54
N ALA A 21 5.03 42.14 5.56
CA ALA A 21 3.84 41.76 6.34
C ALA A 21 2.59 42.28 5.56
N PRO A 22 1.34 42.06 6.02
CA PRO A 22 0.32 43.09 5.86
C PRO A 22 -0.26 43.58 7.20
N THR A 23 -0.36 44.90 7.28
CA THR A 23 -1.10 45.68 8.28
C THR A 23 -2.60 45.58 8.03
N ALA A 24 -3.38 45.20 9.05
CA ALA A 24 -4.78 45.59 9.17
C ALA A 24 -4.98 46.18 10.56
N ALA A 25 -5.28 47.48 10.58
CA ALA A 25 -5.65 48.24 11.75
C ALA A 25 -7.17 48.10 11.98
N CYS A 26 -7.57 47.78 13.21
CA CYS A 26 -8.78 48.31 13.83
C CYS A 26 -8.63 48.17 15.35
N GLY A 27 -8.46 49.31 16.02
CA GLY A 27 -8.49 49.40 17.47
C GLY A 27 -9.90 49.70 17.98
N GLY A 28 -10.12 49.29 19.23
CA GLY A 28 -11.27 49.64 20.08
C GLY A 28 -12.45 48.68 19.89
N GLN A 29 -13.09 48.14 20.93
CA GLN A 29 -13.25 48.65 22.28
C GLN A 29 -14.03 47.58 23.08
N GLY A 30 -13.71 47.39 24.36
CA GLY A 30 -14.63 46.78 25.32
C GLY A 30 -14.16 45.49 25.99
N ASP A 31 -13.91 45.62 27.29
CA ASP A 31 -14.24 44.65 28.34
C ASP A 31 -13.52 43.29 28.33
N GLU A 32 -12.46 43.19 29.14
CA GLU A 32 -12.21 41.98 29.92
C GLU A 32 -13.45 41.70 30.77
N PRO A 33 -13.98 40.48 30.69
CA PRO A 33 -13.97 39.68 31.90
C PRO A 33 -13.45 38.25 31.67
N ASP A 34 -12.70 37.78 32.66
CA ASP A 34 -12.76 36.43 33.20
C ASP A 34 -12.49 35.25 32.25
N GLY A 35 -11.28 34.70 32.36
CA GLY A 35 -10.96 33.27 32.32
C GLY A 35 -11.32 32.49 31.04
N PRO A 36 -10.42 31.67 30.47
CA PRO A 36 -10.81 30.81 29.36
C PRO A 36 -11.98 29.90 29.81
N PRO A 37 -13.14 29.89 29.12
CA PRO A 37 -14.15 28.89 29.42
C PRO A 37 -13.51 27.51 29.24
N ALA A 38 -13.77 26.66 30.24
CA ALA A 38 -13.31 25.29 30.33
C ALA A 38 -13.48 24.57 28.99
N MET A 39 -12.48 23.75 28.63
CA MET A 39 -12.55 22.88 27.46
C MET A 39 -13.89 22.15 27.46
N GLU A 40 -14.75 22.46 26.48
CA GLU A 40 -15.84 21.56 26.13
C GLU A 40 -15.17 20.24 25.77
N SER A 41 -15.31 19.28 26.67
CA SER A 41 -14.97 17.90 26.39
C SER A 41 -15.97 17.48 25.33
N VAL A 42 -15.55 17.55 24.06
CA VAL A 42 -16.27 16.88 22.99
C VAL A 42 -16.28 15.41 23.40
N ASP A 43 -17.43 14.96 23.92
CA ASP A 43 -17.80 13.55 24.00
C ASP A 43 -17.71 13.03 22.56
N THR A 44 -16.49 12.63 22.19
CA THR A 44 -16.26 11.91 20.96
C THR A 44 -16.76 10.52 21.28
N ASP A 45 -18.02 10.24 20.94
CA ASP A 45 -18.52 8.88 20.72
C ASP A 45 -17.47 8.17 19.88
N ARG A 46 -16.55 7.47 20.55
CA ARG A 46 -15.48 6.74 19.88
C ARG A 46 -16.22 5.65 19.11
N PRO A 47 -16.21 5.64 17.77
CA PRO A 47 -16.77 4.51 17.04
C PRO A 47 -16.07 3.28 17.57
N THR A 48 -16.85 2.39 18.19
CA THR A 48 -16.33 1.13 18.68
C THR A 48 -15.92 0.39 17.41
N TYR A 49 -14.62 0.14 17.28
CA TYR A 49 -14.09 -0.66 16.20
C TYR A 49 -14.72 -2.04 16.32
N ASP A 50 -15.66 -2.34 15.42
CA ASP A 50 -16.19 -3.68 15.21
C ASP A 50 -15.12 -4.42 14.40
N PRO A 51 -14.41 -5.40 14.98
CA PRO A 51 -13.47 -6.19 14.19
C PRO A 51 -14.25 -6.87 13.06
N SER A 52 -13.72 -6.78 11.84
CA SER A 52 -14.28 -7.27 10.57
C SER A 52 -15.10 -8.56 10.70
N PRO A 53 -16.15 -8.73 9.87
CA PRO A 53 -16.98 -9.94 9.88
C PRO A 53 -16.12 -11.21 9.78
N GLU A 54 -16.58 -12.26 10.47
CA GLU A 54 -16.02 -13.61 10.30
C GLU A 54 -15.91 -13.92 8.81
N PRO A 55 -14.78 -14.45 8.32
CA PRO A 55 -14.64 -14.78 6.91
C PRO A 55 -15.77 -15.75 6.56
N ASP A 56 -16.68 -15.32 5.68
CA ASP A 56 -17.66 -16.21 5.11
C ASP A 56 -16.89 -17.41 4.52
N SER A 57 -17.33 -18.64 4.78
CA SER A 57 -16.69 -19.84 4.18
C SER A 57 -16.81 -19.89 2.65
N MET A 58 -17.32 -18.82 2.04
CA MET A 58 -17.42 -18.60 0.61
C MET A 58 -16.13 -17.92 0.14
N GLY A 59 -15.51 -18.47 -0.92
CA GLY A 59 -14.31 -17.87 -1.49
C GLY A 59 -14.53 -16.40 -1.85
N GLU A 60 -13.53 -15.56 -1.58
CA GLU A 60 -13.54 -14.13 -1.88
C GLU A 60 -12.60 -13.87 -3.06
N THR A 61 -13.07 -13.09 -4.03
CA THR A 61 -12.34 -12.79 -5.26
C THR A 61 -11.84 -11.35 -5.25
N ALA A 62 -10.59 -11.12 -5.67
CA ALA A 62 -10.02 -9.80 -5.87
C ALA A 62 -9.19 -9.71 -7.15
N ILE A 63 -9.09 -8.51 -7.72
CA ILE A 63 -8.15 -8.17 -8.78
C ILE A 63 -7.03 -7.35 -8.16
N ILE A 64 -5.80 -7.80 -8.32
CA ILE A 64 -4.61 -7.15 -7.74
C ILE A 64 -3.64 -6.83 -8.88
N GLY A 65 -3.30 -5.56 -9.02
CA GLY A 65 -2.29 -5.13 -9.99
C GLY A 65 -0.88 -5.54 -9.58
N GLN A 66 0.02 -5.69 -10.55
CA GLN A 66 1.43 -5.93 -10.29
C GLN A 66 1.99 -4.85 -9.36
N THR A 67 2.81 -5.25 -8.39
CA THR A 67 3.39 -4.42 -7.32
C THR A 67 2.38 -3.88 -6.30
N GLN A 68 1.09 -4.22 -6.43
CA GLN A 68 0.05 -3.86 -5.49
C GLN A 68 -0.23 -4.99 -4.50
N GLN A 69 -1.03 -4.66 -3.49
CA GLN A 69 -1.44 -5.59 -2.44
C GLN A 69 -2.91 -5.40 -2.10
N ALA A 70 -3.58 -6.49 -1.73
CA ALA A 70 -4.93 -6.48 -1.20
C ALA A 70 -5.08 -7.47 -0.04
N THR A 71 -6.10 -7.28 0.79
CA THR A 71 -6.51 -8.28 1.79
C THR A 71 -7.72 -9.01 1.24
N VAL A 72 -7.66 -10.34 1.19
CA VAL A 72 -8.71 -11.21 0.63
C VAL A 72 -8.92 -12.37 1.60
N ASN A 73 -10.12 -12.54 2.13
CA ASN A 73 -10.43 -13.56 3.15
C ASN A 73 -9.43 -13.59 4.34
N GLY A 74 -8.95 -12.41 4.74
CA GLY A 74 -7.99 -12.24 5.84
C GLY A 74 -6.52 -12.49 5.48
N LEU A 75 -6.21 -12.90 4.25
CA LEU A 75 -4.83 -13.00 3.75
C LEU A 75 -4.42 -11.68 3.10
N ARG A 76 -3.24 -11.15 3.47
CA ARG A 76 -2.62 -10.01 2.78
C ARG A 76 -1.77 -10.52 1.63
N ILE A 77 -2.25 -10.29 0.42
CA ILE A 77 -1.71 -10.84 -0.82
C ILE A 77 -1.11 -9.72 -1.67
N GLY A 78 0.10 -9.90 -2.15
CA GLY A 78 0.80 -8.96 -3.03
C GLY A 78 1.26 -9.62 -4.32
N VAL A 79 1.08 -8.93 -5.44
CA VAL A 79 1.48 -9.44 -6.76
C VAL A 79 2.87 -8.94 -7.10
N VAL A 80 3.81 -9.85 -7.31
CA VAL A 80 5.22 -9.54 -7.58
C VAL A 80 5.44 -9.38 -9.09
N SER A 81 4.95 -10.34 -9.87
CA SER A 81 5.05 -10.34 -11.34
C SER A 81 3.81 -10.96 -11.97
N THR A 82 3.48 -10.49 -13.17
CA THR A 82 2.59 -11.17 -14.11
C THR A 82 3.28 -11.18 -15.48
N ARG A 83 3.82 -12.34 -15.87
CA ARG A 83 4.62 -12.49 -17.10
C ARG A 83 4.37 -13.84 -17.72
N ASP A 84 4.34 -13.86 -19.04
CA ASP A 84 4.23 -15.10 -19.83
C ASP A 84 3.00 -15.96 -19.48
N GLY A 85 1.95 -15.37 -18.90
CA GLY A 85 0.73 -16.07 -18.47
C GLY A 85 0.79 -16.61 -17.04
N GLU A 86 1.89 -16.39 -16.33
CA GLU A 86 2.11 -16.80 -14.94
C GLU A 86 2.09 -15.58 -14.01
N ALA A 87 1.51 -15.75 -12.83
CA ALA A 87 1.51 -14.75 -11.77
C ALA A 87 2.32 -15.23 -10.57
N ASP A 88 3.27 -14.42 -10.13
CA ASP A 88 3.98 -14.60 -8.87
C ASP A 88 3.33 -13.76 -7.78
N VAL A 89 2.95 -14.42 -6.69
CA VAL A 89 2.22 -13.81 -5.59
C VAL A 89 2.92 -14.09 -4.26
N SER A 90 2.92 -13.10 -3.38
CA SER A 90 3.45 -13.21 -2.02
C SER A 90 2.34 -13.00 -1.00
N ILE A 91 2.29 -13.87 0.00
CA ILE A 91 1.34 -13.83 1.10
C ILE A 91 2.09 -13.30 2.31
N GLY A 92 1.83 -12.04 2.63
CA GLY A 92 2.60 -11.28 3.62
C GLY A 92 2.11 -11.45 5.05
N SER A 93 0.83 -11.75 5.25
CA SER A 93 0.23 -11.98 6.56
C SER A 93 -1.14 -12.64 6.43
N GLY A 94 -1.63 -13.22 7.52
CA GLY A 94 -2.94 -13.87 7.59
C GLY A 94 -2.97 -14.97 8.64
N PRO A 95 -4.12 -15.63 8.85
CA PRO A 95 -4.25 -16.73 9.80
C PRO A 95 -3.24 -17.84 9.50
N GLY A 96 -2.39 -18.20 10.46
CA GLY A 96 -1.38 -19.24 10.29
C GLY A 96 -0.18 -18.88 9.39
N ILE A 97 -0.07 -17.62 8.94
CA ILE A 97 1.08 -17.12 8.17
C ILE A 97 2.01 -16.31 9.08
N ASP A 98 3.32 -16.54 8.95
CA ASP A 98 4.36 -15.78 9.64
C ASP A 98 4.66 -14.48 8.86
N GLU A 99 4.44 -13.32 9.51
CA GLU A 99 4.67 -11.99 8.89
C GLU A 99 6.15 -11.73 8.58
N ASP A 100 7.07 -12.35 9.31
CA ASP A 100 8.52 -12.21 9.10
C ASP A 100 9.03 -13.15 7.99
N ASN A 101 8.21 -14.13 7.57
CA ASN A 101 8.55 -15.09 6.53
C ASN A 101 7.39 -15.27 5.53
N PRO A 102 7.20 -14.29 4.63
CA PRO A 102 6.09 -14.32 3.68
C PRO A 102 6.17 -15.53 2.74
N GLU A 103 5.05 -16.21 2.56
CA GLU A 103 4.94 -17.32 1.63
C GLU A 103 4.89 -16.80 0.19
N LYS A 104 5.38 -17.60 -0.76
CA LYS A 104 5.37 -17.27 -2.19
C LYS A 104 4.75 -18.41 -2.96
N VAL A 105 3.82 -18.07 -3.85
CA VAL A 105 3.14 -19.01 -4.73
C VAL A 105 3.14 -18.45 -6.14
N SER A 106 3.11 -19.35 -7.12
CA SER A 106 2.94 -19.00 -8.52
C SER A 106 1.91 -19.92 -9.16
N GLY A 107 1.28 -19.44 -10.23
CA GLY A 107 0.30 -20.20 -11.00
C GLY A 107 -0.08 -19.52 -12.31
N GLU A 108 -0.57 -20.31 -13.24
CA GLU A 108 -1.21 -19.86 -14.48
C GLU A 108 -2.72 -19.65 -14.27
N ALA A 109 -3.43 -19.14 -15.27
CA ALA A 109 -4.88 -19.05 -15.20
C ALA A 109 -5.51 -20.45 -15.04
N ASP A 110 -6.57 -20.51 -14.23
CA ASP A 110 -7.27 -21.70 -13.75
C ASP A 110 -6.47 -22.61 -12.77
N ASP A 111 -5.22 -22.27 -12.42
CA ASP A 111 -4.47 -23.02 -11.41
C ASP A 111 -5.01 -22.78 -10.00
N SER A 112 -4.80 -23.77 -9.13
CA SER A 112 -5.12 -23.67 -7.71
C SER A 112 -3.98 -24.19 -6.85
N VAL A 113 -3.61 -23.41 -5.83
CA VAL A 113 -2.54 -23.73 -4.87
C VAL A 113 -3.12 -23.71 -3.47
N THR A 114 -2.95 -24.80 -2.73
CA THR A 114 -3.30 -24.88 -1.31
C THR A 114 -2.07 -24.56 -0.48
N LEU A 115 -2.18 -23.55 0.39
CA LEU A 115 -1.16 -23.13 1.33
C LEU A 115 -1.08 -24.10 2.53
N ASP A 116 0.02 -24.05 3.27
CA ASP A 116 0.23 -24.91 4.45
C ASP A 116 -0.82 -24.69 5.56
N ASN A 117 -1.40 -23.48 5.63
CA ASN A 117 -2.48 -23.15 6.56
C ASN A 117 -3.88 -23.62 6.10
N GLY A 118 -3.96 -24.31 4.95
CA GLY A 118 -5.19 -24.88 4.40
C GLY A 118 -6.02 -23.95 3.52
N TYR A 119 -5.63 -22.68 3.38
CA TYR A 119 -6.26 -21.79 2.41
C TYR A 119 -5.94 -22.23 0.98
N THR A 120 -6.89 -22.09 0.07
CA THR A 120 -6.68 -22.35 -1.36
C THR A 120 -6.77 -21.05 -2.15
N ILE A 121 -5.74 -20.76 -2.94
CA ILE A 121 -5.68 -19.64 -3.88
C ILE A 121 -5.92 -20.18 -5.28
N THR A 122 -6.95 -19.70 -5.96
CA THR A 122 -7.25 -20.00 -7.36
C THR A 122 -6.96 -18.78 -8.21
N PHE A 123 -6.12 -18.95 -9.23
CA PHE A 123 -5.77 -17.93 -10.21
C PHE A 123 -6.85 -17.95 -11.31
N GLU A 124 -7.75 -16.98 -11.35
CA GLU A 124 -8.85 -16.99 -12.35
C GLU A 124 -8.41 -16.39 -13.68
N GLU A 125 -7.70 -15.26 -13.65
CA GLU A 125 -7.29 -14.54 -14.85
C GLU A 125 -5.97 -13.82 -14.59
N ILE A 126 -5.07 -13.82 -15.57
CA ILE A 126 -3.77 -13.15 -15.48
C ILE A 126 -3.62 -12.21 -16.67
N GLU A 127 -3.53 -10.92 -16.38
CA GLU A 127 -3.16 -9.88 -17.33
C GLU A 127 -1.64 -9.67 -17.24
N ASN A 128 -0.94 -10.07 -18.30
CA ASN A 128 0.50 -9.87 -18.38
C ASN A 128 0.86 -8.40 -18.47
N SER A 129 1.93 -8.02 -17.78
CA SER A 129 2.54 -6.71 -17.99
C SER A 129 3.14 -6.63 -19.38
N ASP A 130 2.78 -5.59 -20.13
CA ASP A 130 3.38 -5.30 -21.43
C ASP A 130 4.78 -4.70 -21.19
N PRO A 131 5.86 -5.40 -21.56
CA PRO A 131 7.22 -4.90 -21.36
C PRO A 131 7.56 -3.72 -22.29
N ASP A 132 6.80 -3.53 -23.37
CA ASP A 132 6.99 -2.48 -24.37
C ASP A 132 6.10 -1.25 -24.11
N ALA A 133 5.20 -1.30 -23.13
CA ALA A 133 4.33 -0.19 -22.76
C ALA A 133 5.04 0.93 -21.97
N GLY A 134 6.28 0.72 -21.52
CA GLY A 134 7.04 1.68 -20.73
C GLY A 134 7.91 2.63 -21.57
N GLY A 135 7.53 3.91 -21.63
CA GLY A 135 8.50 4.99 -21.80
C GLY A 135 9.43 5.07 -20.58
N ASP A 136 10.62 5.65 -20.75
CA ASP A 136 11.80 5.57 -19.87
C ASP A 136 11.63 5.90 -18.35
N ASP A 137 10.44 6.23 -17.84
CA ASP A 137 10.25 6.76 -16.47
C ASP A 137 9.13 6.10 -15.63
N GLU A 138 8.40 5.07 -16.10
CA GLU A 138 7.34 4.43 -15.32
C GLU A 138 7.65 2.96 -15.00
N ALA A 139 8.17 2.72 -13.79
CA ALA A 139 8.35 1.39 -13.20
C ALA A 139 7.02 0.77 -12.74
N GLY A 140 5.99 0.83 -13.59
CA GLY A 140 4.66 0.28 -13.35
C GLY A 140 4.28 -0.63 -14.50
N GLY A 141 4.66 -1.91 -14.42
CA GLY A 141 4.05 -2.91 -15.29
C GLY A 141 2.53 -2.91 -15.06
N THR A 142 1.75 -2.84 -16.14
CA THR A 142 0.29 -2.70 -16.09
C THR A 142 -0.45 -4.00 -15.79
N GLY A 143 0.28 -5.10 -15.58
CA GLY A 143 -0.30 -6.40 -15.40
C GLY A 143 -1.10 -6.52 -14.09
N SER A 144 -1.98 -7.50 -14.05
CA SER A 144 -2.90 -7.74 -12.95
C SER A 144 -3.20 -9.23 -12.84
N VAL A 145 -3.68 -9.67 -11.69
CA VAL A 145 -4.22 -11.03 -11.53
C VAL A 145 -5.54 -10.94 -10.78
N ARG A 146 -6.52 -11.69 -11.29
CA ARG A 146 -7.77 -11.98 -10.59
C ARG A 146 -7.62 -13.31 -9.87
N LEU A 147 -7.85 -13.30 -8.57
CA LEU A 147 -7.66 -14.46 -7.71
C LEU A 147 -8.81 -14.63 -6.74
N THR A 148 -9.17 -15.89 -6.50
CA THR A 148 -10.15 -16.30 -5.50
C THR A 148 -9.44 -17.01 -4.35
N VAL A 149 -9.72 -16.60 -3.12
CA VAL A 149 -9.15 -17.18 -1.91
C VAL A 149 -10.26 -17.90 -1.16
N THR A 150 -10.09 -19.19 -0.93
CA THR A 150 -11.03 -20.03 -0.18
C THR A 150 -10.41 -20.43 1.16
N PRO A 151 -11.08 -20.18 2.30
CA PRO A 151 -10.60 -20.63 3.61
C PRO A 151 -10.66 -22.18 3.74
N PRO A 152 -9.91 -22.78 4.68
CA PRO A 152 -9.98 -24.21 4.96
C PRO A 152 -11.37 -24.63 5.48
N GLU A 153 -11.77 -25.87 5.20
CA GLU A 153 -12.96 -26.48 5.82
C GLU A 153 -12.67 -26.82 7.30
N GLU A 154 -13.57 -26.44 8.22
CA GLU A 154 -13.47 -26.73 9.67
C GLU A 154 -13.75 -28.20 10.05
#